data_AF-A0A6B1GUN9-F1
#
_entry.id   AF-A0A6B1GUN9-F1
#
_cell.length_a   1.000
_cell.length_b   1.000
_cell.length_c   1.000
_cell.angle_alpha   90.00
_cell.angle_beta   90.00
_cell.angle_gamma   90.00
#
_symmetry.space_group_name_H-M   'P 1'
#
loop_
_entity.id
_entity.type
_entity.pdbx_description
1 polymer ?
#
loop_
_entity_poly.entity_id
_entity_poly.type
_entity_poly.pdbx_seq_one_letter_code
_entity_poly.pdbx_strand_id
1 'polypeptide(L)'
;MLRNILAAIVGYVAMAALLFVLFSLLWLTVGPSRAFEPGSWEVPVGWAGVQLVLGLVGAYVGGRVCAWVAHDAKGATMLIGLVIVMGVVNALISPEVAAGPRPEDVSMMEATAGALQPGWFNWLNPVIGAVGVWFGTGRLRARSGKAG
;
A
#
# COMPACT_ATOMS: atom_id res chain seq x y z
N MET A 1 -4.14 -25.07 4.15
CA MET A 1 -4.87 -23.86 4.58
C MET A 1 -4.06 -22.98 5.52
N LEU A 2 -3.65 -23.44 6.70
CA LEU A 2 -2.85 -22.64 7.64
C LEU A 2 -1.61 -22.00 6.99
N ARG A 3 -0.84 -22.76 6.21
CA ARG A 3 0.32 -22.26 5.47
C ARG A 3 -0.01 -21.11 4.49
N ASN A 4 -1.18 -21.15 3.85
CA ASN A 4 -1.61 -20.10 2.93
C ASN A 4 -2.02 -18.82 3.68
N ILE A 5 -2.65 -18.97 4.86
CA ILE A 5 -2.98 -17.84 5.74
C ILE A 5 -1.69 -17.19 6.23
N LEU A 6 -0.74 -17.98 6.74
CA LEU A 6 0.57 -17.48 7.18
C LEU A 6 1.31 -16.80 6.03
N ALA A 7 1.28 -17.35 4.82
CA ALA A 7 1.89 -16.72 3.66
C ALA A 7 1.28 -15.36 3.34
N ALA A 8 -0.05 -15.22 3.42
CA ALA A 8 -0.72 -13.93 3.23
C ALA A 8 -0.31 -12.91 4.31
N ILE A 9 -0.26 -13.33 5.58
CA ILE A 9 0.20 -12.47 6.70
C ILE A 9 1.64 -12.02 6.46
N VAL A 10 2.55 -12.94 6.14
CA VAL A 10 3.97 -12.63 5.89
C VAL A 10 4.13 -11.70 4.69
N GLY A 11 3.37 -11.92 3.61
CA GLY A 11 3.35 -11.02 2.45
C GLY A 11 2.85 -9.62 2.80
N TYR A 12 1.80 -9.50 3.62
CA TYR A 12 1.28 -8.23 4.08
C TYR A 12 2.28 -7.50 4.98
N VAL A 13 2.91 -8.19 5.93
CA VAL A 13 3.95 -7.63 6.80
C VAL A 13 5.15 -7.15 5.98
N ALA A 14 5.61 -7.94 5.00
CA ALA A 14 6.71 -7.54 4.13
C ALA A 14 6.37 -6.30 3.29
N MET A 15 5.15 -6.22 2.76
CA MET A 15 4.64 -5.04 2.07
C MET A 15 4.62 -3.81 2.99
N ALA A 16 4.06 -3.94 4.19
CA ALA A 16 3.97 -2.85 5.16
C ALA A 16 5.36 -2.35 5.59
N ALA A 17 6.28 -3.27 5.89
CA ALA A 17 7.66 -2.93 6.26
C ALA A 17 8.39 -2.19 5.13
N LEU A 18 8.23 -2.65 3.88
CA LEU A 18 8.84 -1.99 2.73
C LEU A 18 8.26 -0.59 2.51
N LEU A 19 6.93 -0.44 2.55
CA LEU A 19 6.28 0.86 2.40
C LEU A 19 6.71 1.82 3.52
N PHE A 20 6.78 1.35 4.76
CA PHE A 20 7.26 2.14 5.89
C PHE A 20 8.67 2.68 5.64
N VAL A 21 9.60 1.83 5.19
CA VAL A 21 10.98 2.26 4.86
C VAL A 21 10.99 3.26 3.70
N LEU A 22 10.28 2.97 2.60
CA LEU A 22 10.28 3.84 1.42
C LEU A 22 9.68 5.21 1.74
N PHE A 23 8.54 5.26 2.43
CA PHE A 23 7.95 6.52 2.85
C PHE A 23 8.83 7.25 3.87
N SER A 24 9.49 6.55 4.80
CA SER A 24 10.43 7.17 5.75
C SER A 24 11.58 7.87 5.04
N LEU A 25 12.22 7.19 4.11
CA LEU A 25 13.30 7.77 3.31
C LEU A 25 12.82 8.93 2.44
N LEU A 26 11.63 8.80 1.84
CA LEU A 26 11.05 9.85 1.02
C LEU A 26 10.71 11.08 1.88
N TRP A 27 10.18 10.88 3.08
CA TRP A 27 9.90 11.96 4.03
C TRP A 27 11.16 12.70 4.47
N LEU A 28 12.25 11.99 4.76
CA LEU A 28 13.52 12.59 5.15
C LEU A 28 14.18 13.40 4.03
N THR A 29 13.88 13.10 2.77
CA THR A 29 14.49 13.77 1.61
C THR A 29 13.61 14.87 1.03
N VAL A 30 12.30 14.71 1.07
CA VAL A 30 11.33 15.62 0.46
C VAL A 30 10.68 16.55 1.48
N GLY A 31 10.40 16.03 2.68
CA GLY A 31 9.71 16.75 3.75
C GLY A 31 8.23 17.08 3.44
N PRO A 32 7.57 17.80 4.37
CA PRO A 32 6.16 18.14 4.25
C PRO A 32 5.86 19.15 3.14
N SER A 33 6.81 20.01 2.79
CA SER A 33 6.62 21.14 1.87
C SER A 33 6.27 20.74 0.43
N ARG A 34 6.62 19.52 0.01
CA ARG A 34 6.22 18.99 -1.32
C ARG A 34 5.20 17.86 -1.26
N ALA A 35 4.89 17.36 -0.06
CA ALA A 35 3.88 16.32 0.14
C ALA A 35 2.46 16.88 0.24
N PHE A 36 2.34 18.19 0.46
CA PHE A 36 1.09 18.91 0.65
C PHE A 36 1.12 20.26 -0.06
N GLU A 37 -0.07 20.78 -0.36
CA GLU A 37 -0.22 22.17 -0.75
C GLU A 37 0.21 23.12 0.40
N PRO A 38 0.72 24.33 0.08
CA PRO A 38 1.13 25.29 1.11
C PRO A 38 -0.01 25.65 2.07
N GLY A 39 0.23 25.52 3.38
CA GLY A 39 -0.75 25.84 4.43
C GLY A 39 -1.98 24.91 4.50
N SER A 40 -2.03 23.87 3.67
CA SER A 40 -3.17 22.95 3.56
C SER A 40 -2.77 21.51 3.85
N TRP A 41 -3.73 20.69 4.28
CA TRP A 41 -3.60 19.24 4.41
C TRP A 41 -3.91 18.49 3.11
N GLU A 42 -4.25 19.23 2.04
CA GLU A 42 -4.50 18.67 0.72
C GLU A 42 -3.23 18.12 0.09
N VAL A 43 -3.34 16.88 -0.39
CA VAL A 43 -2.26 16.21 -1.11
C VAL A 43 -2.31 16.57 -2.60
N PRO A 44 -1.25 17.16 -3.17
CA PRO A 44 -1.20 17.48 -4.58
C PRO A 44 -1.19 16.20 -5.43
N VAL A 45 -1.77 16.26 -6.64
CA VAL A 45 -1.90 15.12 -7.56
C VAL A 45 -0.54 14.47 -7.87
N GLY A 46 0.53 15.27 -7.97
CA GLY A 46 1.88 14.74 -8.18
C GLY A 46 2.35 13.82 -7.06
N TRP A 47 2.07 14.18 -5.80
CA TRP A 47 2.41 13.35 -4.64
C TRP A 47 1.51 12.11 -4.55
N ALA A 48 0.22 12.24 -4.84
CA ALA A 48 -0.68 11.10 -4.99
C ALA A 48 -0.14 10.09 -6.03
N GLY A 49 0.38 10.56 -7.16
CA GLY A 49 1.04 9.71 -8.16
C GLY A 49 2.24 8.94 -7.61
N VAL A 50 3.12 9.60 -6.84
CA VAL A 50 4.28 8.95 -6.19
C VAL A 50 3.80 7.88 -5.20
N GLN A 51 2.80 8.18 -4.38
CA GLN A 51 2.23 7.22 -3.43
C GLN A 51 1.68 5.97 -4.14
N LEU A 52 1.04 6.14 -5.30
CA LEU A 52 0.55 5.00 -6.10
C LEU A 52 1.68 4.13 -6.63
N VAL A 53 2.76 4.73 -7.12
CA VAL A 53 3.93 3.98 -7.60
C VAL A 53 4.56 3.19 -6.46
N LEU A 54 4.75 3.82 -5.29
CA LEU A 54 5.28 3.13 -4.11
C LEU A 54 4.34 2.03 -3.63
N GLY A 55 3.03 2.29 -3.60
CA GLY A 55 2.00 1.30 -3.28
C GLY A 55 2.06 0.09 -4.20
N LEU A 56 2.21 0.31 -5.51
CA LEU A 56 2.37 -0.77 -6.49
C LEU A 56 3.64 -1.59 -6.25
N VAL A 57 4.77 -0.93 -5.96
CA VAL A 57 6.04 -1.60 -5.63
C VAL A 57 5.90 -2.43 -4.35
N GLY A 58 5.31 -1.86 -3.31
CA GLY A 58 5.01 -2.55 -2.05
C GLY A 58 4.15 -3.78 -2.27
N ALA A 59 3.05 -3.63 -2.99
CA ALA A 59 2.12 -4.70 -3.33
C ALA A 59 2.79 -5.80 -4.16
N TYR A 60 3.61 -5.43 -5.15
CA TYR A 60 4.40 -6.37 -5.95
C TYR A 60 5.35 -7.20 -5.06
N VAL A 61 6.11 -6.56 -4.18
CA VAL A 61 7.02 -7.28 -3.27
C VAL A 61 6.24 -8.16 -2.28
N GLY A 62 5.16 -7.64 -1.69
CA GLY A 62 4.30 -8.41 -0.80
C GLY A 62 3.71 -9.65 -1.46
N GLY A 63 3.21 -9.52 -2.69
CA GLY A 63 2.73 -10.64 -3.49
C GLY A 63 3.81 -11.67 -3.79
N ARG A 64 5.05 -11.23 -4.06
CA ARG A 64 6.19 -12.11 -4.32
C ARG A 64 6.63 -12.86 -3.08
N VAL A 65 6.68 -12.20 -1.93
CA VAL A 65 6.96 -12.83 -0.62
C VAL A 65 5.86 -13.84 -0.26
N CYS A 66 4.58 -13.46 -0.42
CA CYS A 66 3.46 -14.38 -0.21
C CYS A 66 3.56 -15.62 -1.09
N ALA A 67 3.85 -15.46 -2.38
CA ALA A 67 3.97 -16.58 -3.32
C ALA A 67 5.13 -17.53 -2.97
N TRP A 68 6.22 -17.00 -2.39
CA TRP A 68 7.36 -17.80 -1.95
C TRP A 68 7.01 -18.70 -0.76
N VAL A 69 6.18 -18.21 0.16
CA VAL A 69 5.79 -18.94 1.39
C VAL A 69 4.57 -19.84 1.16
N ALA A 70 3.64 -19.44 0.29
CA ALA A 70 2.36 -20.11 0.07
C ALA A 70 2.52 -21.55 -0.43
N HIS A 71 1.53 -22.39 -0.11
CA HIS A 71 1.44 -23.74 -0.64
C HIS A 71 0.86 -23.75 -2.06
N ASP A 72 -0.16 -22.93 -2.31
CA ASP A 72 -0.88 -22.86 -3.58
C ASP A 72 -1.48 -21.46 -3.82
N ALA A 73 -2.27 -21.33 -4.90
CA ALA A 73 -2.88 -20.09 -5.36
C ALA A 73 -3.66 -19.34 -4.29
N LYS A 74 -4.28 -20.08 -3.38
CA LYS A 74 -5.23 -19.53 -2.43
C LYS A 74 -4.55 -18.57 -1.47
N GLY A 75 -3.25 -18.74 -1.18
CA GLY A 75 -2.49 -17.78 -0.37
C GLY A 75 -2.43 -16.40 -1.00
N ALA A 76 -2.15 -16.32 -2.30
CA ALA A 76 -2.17 -15.07 -3.05
C ALA A 76 -3.57 -14.46 -3.12
N THR A 77 -4.59 -15.27 -3.37
CA THR A 77 -5.99 -14.82 -3.37
C THR A 77 -6.41 -14.27 -2.01
N MET A 78 -5.97 -14.89 -0.90
CA MET A 78 -6.22 -14.39 0.45
C MET A 78 -5.56 -13.03 0.68
N LEU A 79 -4.32 -12.84 0.25
CA LEU A 79 -3.64 -11.54 0.35
C LEU A 79 -4.34 -10.46 -0.49
N ILE A 80 -4.72 -10.78 -1.74
CA ILE A 80 -5.49 -9.85 -2.59
C ILE A 80 -6.80 -9.48 -1.91
N GLY A 81 -7.53 -10.46 -1.38
CA GLY A 81 -8.77 -10.23 -0.64
C GLY A 81 -8.55 -9.31 0.56
N LEU A 82 -7.50 -9.55 1.36
CA LEU A 82 -7.14 -8.71 2.50
C LEU A 82 -6.86 -7.26 2.07
N VAL A 83 -6.06 -7.06 1.02
CA VAL A 83 -5.71 -5.72 0.51
C VAL A 83 -6.95 -4.98 -0.02
N ILE A 84 -7.83 -5.66 -0.75
CA ILE A 84 -9.08 -5.07 -1.24
C ILE A 84 -9.97 -4.69 -0.06
N VAL A 85 -10.19 -5.58 0.90
CA VAL A 85 -11.02 -5.31 2.07
C VAL A 85 -10.48 -4.13 2.87
N MET A 86 -9.19 -4.12 3.19
CA MET A 86 -8.56 -3.01 3.91
C MET A 86 -8.63 -1.69 3.12
N GLY A 87 -8.38 -1.72 1.81
CA GLY A 87 -8.43 -0.50 1.00
C GLY A 87 -9.85 0.03 0.83
N VAL A 88 -10.86 -0.83 0.67
CA VAL A 88 -12.27 -0.43 0.63
C VAL A 88 -12.72 0.13 1.98
N VAL A 89 -12.37 -0.52 3.09
CA VAL A 89 -12.66 0.00 4.43
C VAL A 89 -12.05 1.40 4.60
N ASN A 90 -10.80 1.60 4.23
CA ASN A 90 -10.16 2.92 4.28
C ASN A 90 -10.82 3.94 3.33
N ALA A 91 -11.29 3.53 2.15
CA ALA A 91 -11.97 4.43 1.22
C ALA A 91 -13.36 4.87 1.70
N LEU A 92 -14.01 4.04 2.52
CA LEU A 92 -15.32 4.32 3.10
C LEU A 92 -15.25 5.12 4.40
N ILE A 93 -14.11 5.08 5.11
CA ILE A 93 -13.89 5.90 6.30
C ILE A 93 -13.61 7.32 5.84
N SER A 94 -14.51 8.24 6.15
CA SER A 94 -14.28 9.67 5.94
C SER A 94 -13.09 10.12 6.79
N PRO A 95 -12.09 10.81 6.20
CA PRO A 95 -11.02 11.38 7.01
C PRO A 95 -11.62 12.43 7.95
N GLU A 96 -11.20 12.41 9.21
CA GLU A 96 -11.42 13.55 10.09
C GLU A 96 -10.65 14.73 9.50
N VAL A 97 -11.36 15.80 9.16
CA VAL A 97 -10.75 16.99 8.60
C VAL A 97 -9.96 17.67 9.72
N ALA A 98 -8.64 17.68 9.59
CA ALA A 98 -7.77 18.39 10.51
C ALA A 98 -8.22 19.86 10.59
N ALA A 99 -8.52 20.33 11.81
CA ALA A 99 -9.00 21.68 12.02
C ALA A 99 -7.86 22.68 11.84
N GLY A 100 -8.00 23.58 10.86
CA GLY A 100 -7.12 24.72 10.66
C GLY A 100 -5.95 24.49 9.69
N PRO A 101 -5.13 25.55 9.47
CA PRO A 101 -3.99 25.49 8.54
C PRO A 101 -2.97 24.44 8.96
N ARG A 102 -2.38 23.75 7.99
CA ARG A 102 -1.32 22.77 8.28
C ARG A 102 -0.04 23.49 8.74
N PRO A 103 0.59 23.08 9.86
CA PRO A 103 1.90 23.59 10.28
C PRO A 103 2.99 23.33 9.24
N GLU A 104 4.05 24.14 9.23
CA GLU A 104 5.17 23.96 8.30
C GLU A 104 6.01 22.72 8.64
N ASP A 105 6.14 22.40 9.93
CA ASP A 105 6.97 21.35 10.50
C ASP A 105 6.16 20.19 11.07
N VAL A 106 5.44 19.48 10.21
CA VAL A 106 4.70 18.27 10.63
C VAL A 106 5.61 17.04 10.67
N SER A 107 5.38 16.16 11.62
CA SER A 107 5.95 14.81 11.59
C SER A 107 5.26 13.93 10.54
N MET A 108 5.90 12.83 10.13
CA MET A 108 5.28 11.85 9.23
C MET A 108 3.96 11.29 9.79
N MET A 109 3.89 11.07 11.11
CA MET A 109 2.72 10.47 11.73
C MET A 109 1.54 11.44 11.72
N GLU A 110 1.78 12.72 12.02
CA GLU A 110 0.78 13.79 11.90
C GLU A 110 0.36 13.98 10.43
N ALA A 111 1.32 13.96 9.51
CA ALA A 111 1.07 14.03 8.08
C ALA A 111 0.15 12.91 7.60
N THR A 112 0.38 11.67 8.04
CA THR A 112 -0.43 10.52 7.65
C THR A 112 -1.85 10.61 8.24
N ALA A 113 -1.98 11.10 9.48
CA ALA A 113 -3.27 11.25 10.14
C ALA A 113 -4.11 12.40 9.54
N GLY A 114 -3.47 13.51 9.16
CA GLY A 114 -4.15 14.70 8.65
C GLY A 114 -4.33 14.76 7.14
N ALA A 115 -3.68 13.88 6.36
CA ALA A 115 -3.67 13.99 4.90
C ALA A 115 -5.05 13.87 4.26
N LEU A 116 -5.43 14.91 3.51
CA LEU A 116 -6.61 14.90 2.67
C LEU A 116 -6.24 14.40 1.27
N GLN A 117 -6.41 13.08 1.08
CA GLN A 117 -6.17 12.45 -0.20
C GLN A 117 -7.28 12.80 -1.21
N PRO A 118 -6.96 12.94 -2.50
CA PRO A 118 -7.97 13.10 -3.54
C PRO A 118 -8.96 11.92 -3.53
N GLY A 119 -10.26 12.18 -3.68
CA GLY A 119 -11.28 11.14 -3.58
C GLY A 119 -11.07 9.96 -4.56
N TRP A 120 -10.52 10.22 -5.75
CA TRP A 120 -10.19 9.17 -6.73
C TRP A 120 -9.05 8.26 -6.29
N PHE A 121 -8.10 8.79 -5.50
CA PHE A 121 -6.93 8.04 -5.03
C PHE A 121 -7.36 6.92 -4.09
N ASN A 122 -8.32 7.19 -3.19
CA ASN A 122 -8.83 6.23 -2.22
C ASN A 122 -9.44 4.99 -2.90
N TRP A 123 -10.10 5.17 -4.05
CA TRP A 123 -10.68 4.07 -4.81
C TRP A 123 -9.66 3.34 -5.69
N LEU A 124 -8.66 4.06 -6.20
CA LEU A 124 -7.64 3.47 -7.05
C LEU A 124 -6.62 2.65 -6.25
N ASN A 125 -6.34 3.04 -5.00
CA ASN A 125 -5.38 2.39 -4.13
C ASN A 125 -5.66 0.87 -3.91
N PRO A 126 -6.87 0.41 -3.53
CA PRO A 126 -7.16 -1.02 -3.42
C PRO A 126 -7.00 -1.77 -4.75
N VAL A 127 -7.34 -1.14 -5.87
CA VAL A 127 -7.18 -1.74 -7.21
C VAL A 127 -5.71 -1.91 -7.54
N ILE A 128 -4.89 -0.89 -7.33
CA ILE A 128 -3.45 -0.94 -7.54
C ILE A 128 -2.79 -1.95 -6.61
N GLY A 129 -3.20 -2.02 -5.35
CA GLY A 129 -2.73 -3.02 -4.40
C GLY A 129 -3.04 -4.45 -4.87
N ALA A 130 -4.27 -4.71 -5.29
CA ALA A 130 -4.67 -6.02 -5.82
C ALA A 130 -3.88 -6.40 -7.08
N VAL A 131 -3.75 -5.47 -8.02
CA VAL A 131 -2.99 -5.64 -9.27
C VAL A 131 -1.51 -5.90 -8.97
N GLY A 132 -0.91 -5.11 -8.07
CA GLY A 132 0.47 -5.26 -7.65
C GLY A 132 0.74 -6.63 -7.02
N VAL A 133 -0.09 -7.05 -6.06
CA VAL A 133 0.01 -8.38 -5.45
C VAL A 133 -0.11 -9.46 -6.51
N TRP A 134 -1.09 -9.36 -7.40
CA TRP A 134 -1.30 -10.34 -8.46
C TRP A 134 -0.08 -10.45 -9.39
N PHE A 135 0.49 -9.34 -9.85
CA PHE A 135 1.72 -9.36 -10.65
C PHE A 135 2.93 -9.88 -9.86
N GLY A 136 3.05 -9.49 -8.60
CA GLY A 136 4.12 -9.91 -7.69
C GLY A 136 4.17 -11.41 -7.47
N THR A 137 3.01 -12.05 -7.49
CA THR A 137 2.93 -13.51 -7.39
C THR A 137 3.47 -14.22 -8.63
N GLY A 138 3.65 -13.50 -9.75
CA GLY A 138 4.10 -14.05 -11.04
C GLY A 138 3.11 -15.03 -11.69
N ARG A 139 1.95 -15.26 -11.05
CA ARG A 139 1.22 -16.55 -10.96
C ARG A 139 2.10 -17.61 -10.28
N LEU A 140 1.55 -18.64 -9.62
CA LEU A 140 2.30 -19.82 -9.13
C LEU A 140 3.15 -20.58 -10.20
N ARG A 141 3.14 -20.09 -11.45
CA ARG A 141 4.19 -20.25 -12.47
C ARG A 141 5.57 -20.12 -11.80
N ALA A 142 6.32 -21.17 -11.54
CA ALA A 142 6.65 -22.23 -12.47
C ALA A 142 6.42 -23.67 -11.90
N ARG A 143 5.74 -23.82 -10.75
CA ARG A 143 5.75 -25.08 -9.96
C ARG A 143 4.58 -26.05 -10.15
N SER A 144 3.72 -25.86 -11.16
CA SER A 144 2.98 -26.98 -11.78
C SER A 144 3.61 -27.41 -13.11
N GLY A 145 4.75 -26.83 -13.51
CA GLY A 145 5.39 -27.10 -14.79
C GLY A 145 6.46 -28.20 -14.78
N LYS A 146 6.75 -28.84 -13.63
CA LYS A 146 7.74 -29.94 -13.50
C LYS A 146 7.44 -30.89 -12.33
N ALA A 147 6.31 -31.60 -12.37
CA ALA A 147 6.09 -32.83 -11.58
C ALA A 147 4.94 -33.64 -12.23
N GLY A 148 5.15 -34.48 -13.26
CA GLY A 148 6.40 -34.99 -13.81
C GLY A 148 7.00 -36.06 -12.92
#